data_AF-A0A951C8J1-F1
#
_entry.id   AF-A0A951C8J1-F1
#
_cell.length_a   1.000
_cell.length_b   1.000
_cell.length_c   1.000
_cell.angle_alpha   90.00
_cell.angle_beta   90.00
_cell.angle_gamma   90.00
#
_symmetry.space_group_name_H-M   'P 1'
#
loop_
_entity.id
_entity.type
_entity.pdbx_description
1 polymer ?
#
loop_
_entity_poly.entity_id
_entity_poly.type
_entity_poly.pdbx_seq_one_letter_code
_entity_poly.pdbx_strand_id
1 'polypeptide(L)'
;MPRIYLCFLWHMHQPFYKDLVSGTYKLPWTRMHALKDYYGMAHILEEFPGVHQTFNLVPSMMVQVAEYAAGQANDPFLQVALKSA
;
A
#
# COMPACT_ATOMS: atom_id res chain seq x y z
N MET A 1 24.36 -2.05 -31.36
CA MET A 1 22.95 -1.72 -31.06
C MET A 1 22.91 -0.39 -30.31
N PRO A 2 21.95 0.50 -30.56
CA PRO A 2 21.84 1.75 -29.81
C PRO A 2 21.49 1.48 -28.34
N ARG A 3 22.03 2.29 -27.43
CA ARG A 3 21.74 2.21 -26.00
C ARG A 3 20.40 2.91 -25.71
N ILE A 4 19.45 2.18 -25.14
CA ILE A 4 18.15 2.72 -24.70
C ILE A 4 18.23 2.96 -23.19
N TYR A 5 17.84 4.15 -22.76
CA TYR A 5 17.64 4.47 -21.35
C TYR A 5 16.18 4.19 -20.99
N LEU A 6 15.96 3.35 -19.99
CA LEU A 6 14.63 2.94 -19.54
C LEU A 6 14.43 3.40 -18.09
N CYS A 7 13.27 3.97 -17.80
CA CYS A 7 12.87 4.37 -16.45
C CYS A 7 11.49 3.81 -16.13
N PHE A 8 11.40 2.97 -15.11
CA PHE A 8 10.12 2.53 -14.54
C PHE A 8 9.72 3.48 -13.41
N LEU A 9 8.50 4.02 -13.50
CA LEU A 9 7.89 4.84 -12.46
C LEU A 9 6.56 4.24 -12.03
N TRP A 10 6.52 3.77 -10.79
CA TRP A 10 5.31 3.22 -10.16
C TRP A 10 4.68 4.30 -9.30
N HIS A 11 3.49 4.75 -9.68
CA HIS A 11 2.69 5.66 -8.85
C HIS A 11 1.72 4.84 -8.00
N MET A 12 2.07 4.63 -6.73
CA MET A 12 1.25 3.90 -5.77
C MET A 12 0.35 4.87 -5.01
N HIS A 13 -0.94 4.81 -5.33
CA HIS A 13 -1.96 5.69 -4.78
C HIS A 13 -3.14 4.89 -4.21
N GLN A 14 -3.63 5.34 -3.06
CA GLN A 14 -4.97 5.04 -2.55
C GLN A 14 -5.66 6.34 -2.12
N PRO A 15 -6.97 6.46 -2.39
CA PRO A 15 -7.81 7.46 -1.74
C PRO A 15 -7.70 7.39 -0.22
N PHE A 16 -8.05 8.50 0.43
CA PHE A 16 -8.17 8.53 1.88
C PHE A 16 -9.54 7.94 2.30
N TYR A 17 -9.54 6.70 2.79
CA TYR A 17 -10.76 5.95 3.11
C TYR A 17 -11.24 6.10 4.55
N LYS A 18 -10.42 6.68 5.43
CA LYS A 18 -10.81 6.99 6.80
C LYS A 18 -11.75 8.18 6.81
N ASP A 19 -12.97 7.97 7.30
CA ASP A 19 -13.86 9.06 7.63
C ASP A 19 -13.34 9.78 8.87
N LEU A 20 -12.99 11.05 8.72
CA LEU A 20 -12.37 11.84 9.78
C LEU A 20 -13.33 12.17 10.94
N VAL A 21 -14.65 12.07 10.72
CA VAL A 21 -15.65 12.29 11.78
C VAL A 21 -15.78 11.05 12.66
N SER A 22 -15.99 9.88 12.07
CA SER A 22 -16.15 8.62 12.82
C SER A 22 -14.84 7.90 13.14
N GLY A 23 -13.72 8.31 12.53
CA GLY A 23 -12.44 7.61 12.60
C GLY A 23 -12.43 6.24 11.91
N THR A 24 -13.52 5.86 11.24
CA THR A 24 -13.73 4.52 10.68
C THR A 24 -13.32 4.46 9.21
N TYR A 25 -12.60 3.41 8.82
CA TYR A 25 -12.29 3.12 7.42
C TYR A 25 -13.55 2.64 6.69
N LYS A 26 -13.95 3.37 5.65
CA LYS A 26 -15.16 3.06 4.86
C LYS A 26 -14.94 1.94 3.85
N LEU A 27 -13.70 1.71 3.45
CA LEU A 27 -13.31 0.67 2.49
C LEU A 27 -11.96 0.06 2.88
N PRO A 28 -11.75 -1.26 2.65
CA PRO A 28 -10.57 -1.98 3.11
C PRO A 28 -9.37 -1.85 2.17
N TRP A 29 -9.46 -1.03 1.12
CA TRP A 29 -8.56 -1.11 -0.03
C TRP A 29 -7.11 -0.80 0.30
N THR A 30 -6.84 0.17 1.18
CA THR A 30 -5.46 0.43 1.60
C THR A 30 -4.80 -0.81 2.22
N ARG A 31 -5.50 -1.53 3.10
CA ARG A 31 -4.98 -2.76 3.70
C ARG A 31 -4.83 -3.88 2.66
N MET A 32 -5.86 -4.09 1.84
CA MET A 32 -5.87 -5.17 0.86
C MET A 32 -4.75 -5.01 -0.19
N HIS A 33 -4.55 -3.80 -0.71
CA HIS A 33 -3.46 -3.53 -1.65
C HIS A 33 -2.09 -3.51 -0.99
N ALA A 34 -1.98 -3.08 0.28
CA ALA A 34 -0.71 -3.17 1.01
C ALA A 34 -0.25 -4.61 1.17
N LEU A 35 -1.16 -5.53 1.51
CA LEU A 35 -0.86 -6.96 1.66
C LEU A 35 -0.59 -7.67 0.33
N LYS A 36 -1.26 -7.24 -0.75
CA LYS A 36 -1.14 -7.88 -2.06
C LYS A 36 0.03 -7.35 -2.90
N ASP A 37 0.16 -6.03 -3.01
CA ASP A 37 0.93 -5.40 -4.10
C ASP A 37 2.11 -4.55 -3.60
N TYR A 38 1.93 -3.70 -2.58
CA TYR A 38 2.94 -2.67 -2.27
C TYR A 38 4.26 -3.22 -1.77
N TYR A 39 4.21 -4.11 -0.77
CA TYR A 39 5.43 -4.72 -0.25
C TYR A 39 6.07 -5.64 -1.29
N GLY A 40 5.28 -6.51 -1.94
CA GLY A 40 5.79 -7.49 -2.90
C GLY A 40 6.53 -6.84 -4.08
N MET A 41 6.00 -5.74 -4.61
CA MET A 41 6.65 -5.03 -5.73
C MET A 41 7.99 -4.38 -5.35
N ALA A 42 8.14 -3.91 -4.11
CA ALA A 42 9.41 -3.37 -3.65
C ALA A 42 10.41 -4.49 -3.29
N HIS A 43 9.91 -5.55 -2.65
CA HIS A 43 10.71 -6.65 -2.15
C HIS A 43 11.33 -7.49 -3.27
N ILE A 44 10.62 -7.73 -4.39
CA ILE A 44 11.15 -8.49 -5.53
C ILE A 44 12.43 -7.87 -6.14
N LEU A 45 12.69 -6.58 -5.91
CA LEU A 45 13.92 -5.93 -6.37
C LEU A 45 15.18 -6.50 -5.73
N GLU A 46 15.07 -7.11 -4.55
CA GLU A 46 16.19 -7.79 -3.90
C GLU A 46 16.72 -8.94 -4.77
N GLU A 47 15.85 -9.58 -5.57
CA GLU A 47 16.23 -10.63 -6.52
C GLU A 47 16.87 -10.07 -7.80
N PHE A 48 16.65 -8.78 -8.11
CA PHE A 48 17.10 -8.14 -9.36
C PHE A 48 17.85 -6.82 -9.11
N PRO A 49 19.00 -6.84 -8.42
CA PRO A 49 19.71 -5.61 -8.00
C PRO A 49 20.22 -4.74 -9.16
N GLY A 50 20.32 -5.28 -10.38
CA GLY A 50 20.70 -4.52 -11.57
C GLY A 50 19.55 -3.76 -12.24
N VAL A 51 18.30 -3.95 -11.80
CA VAL A 51 17.11 -3.28 -12.36
C VAL A 51 16.74 -2.09 -11.49
N HIS A 52 16.82 -0.89 -12.05
CA HIS A 52 16.50 0.34 -11.32
C HIS A 52 15.06 0.76 -11.58
N GLN A 53 14.29 0.98 -10.51
CA GLN A 53 12.89 1.38 -10.56
C GLN A 53 12.60 2.48 -9.54
N THR A 54 11.66 3.37 -9.85
CA THR A 54 11.24 4.45 -8.95
C THR A 54 9.83 4.20 -8.45
N PHE A 55 9.64 4.24 -7.13
CA PHE A 55 8.33 4.13 -6.49
C PHE A 55 7.93 5.47 -5.90
N ASN A 56 6.84 6.03 -6.37
CA ASN A 56 6.19 7.18 -5.77
C ASN A 56 5.06 6.70 -4.86
N LEU A 57 5.19 6.96 -3.56
CA LEU A 57 4.21 6.59 -2.54
C LEU A 57 3.43 7.84 -2.11
N VAL A 58 2.11 7.85 -2.33
CA VAL A 58 1.30 9.02 -2.02
C VAL A 58 1.07 9.13 -0.49
N PRO A 59 1.19 10.34 0.11
CA PRO A 59 1.03 10.52 1.55
C PRO A 59 -0.30 10.03 2.12
N SER A 60 -1.42 10.22 1.41
CA SER A 60 -2.75 9.75 1.82
C SER A 60 -2.78 8.24 2.05
N MET A 61 -2.11 7.48 1.19
CA MET A 61 -1.95 6.03 1.31
C MET A 61 -1.05 5.69 2.50
N MET A 62 0.11 6.36 2.61
CA MET A 62 1.10 6.06 3.65
C MET A 62 0.61 6.30 5.08
N VAL A 63 -0.16 7.36 5.32
CA VAL A 63 -0.77 7.63 6.64
C VAL A 63 -1.70 6.47 7.04
N GLN A 64 -2.51 6.00 6.11
CA GLN A 64 -3.44 4.90 6.37
C GLN A 64 -2.70 3.56 6.59
N VAL A 65 -1.69 3.27 5.79
CA VAL A 65 -0.82 2.09 5.98
C VAL A 65 -0.16 2.12 7.36
N ALA A 66 0.32 3.28 7.80
CA ALA A 66 0.93 3.45 9.12
C ALA A 66 -0.07 3.16 10.26
N GLU A 67 -1.32 3.61 10.15
CA GLU A 67 -2.35 3.29 11.14
C GLU A 67 -2.67 1.79 11.21
N TYR A 68 -2.72 1.11 10.06
CA TYR A 68 -2.87 -0.37 10.04
C TYR A 68 -1.67 -1.05 10.70
N ALA A 69 -0.45 -0.63 10.37
CA ALA A 69 0.78 -1.20 10.94
C ALA A 69 0.88 -0.97 12.46
N ALA A 70 0.37 0.16 12.95
CA ALA A 70 0.33 0.48 14.37
C ALA A 70 -0.86 -0.17 15.13
N GLY A 71 -1.74 -0.91 14.44
CA GLY A 71 -2.94 -1.49 15.05
C GLY A 71 -4.01 -0.46 15.45
N GLN A 72 -3.95 0.75 14.89
CA GLN A 72 -4.84 1.87 15.21
C GLN A 72 -6.00 2.03 14.21
N ALA A 73 -5.99 1.27 13.12
CA ALA A 73 -7.02 1.35 12.10
C ALA A 73 -8.35 0.75 12.59
N ASN A 74 -9.38 1.59 12.71
CA ASN A 74 -10.75 1.15 12.93
C ASN A 74 -11.40 0.73 11.60
N ASP A 75 -11.20 -0.53 11.22
CA ASP A 75 -11.70 -1.14 9.97
C ASP A 75 -12.73 -2.25 10.28
N PRO A 76 -14.03 -2.03 10.02
CA PRO A 76 -15.07 -3.04 10.23
C PRO A 76 -14.88 -4.31 9.39
N PHE A 77 -14.28 -4.19 8.20
CA PHE A 77 -14.00 -5.34 7.34
C PHE A 77 -12.90 -6.21 7.93
N LEU A 78 -11.85 -5.59 8.49
CA LEU A 78 -10.81 -6.32 9.22
C LEU A 78 -11.36 -6.98 10.48
N GLN A 79 -12.20 -6.29 11.24
CA GLN A 79 -12.82 -6.86 12.44
C GLN A 79 -13.62 -8.12 12.13
N VAL A 80 -14.41 -8.12 11.04
CA VAL A 80 -15.13 -9.32 10.59
C VAL A 80 -14.16 -10.43 10.19
N ALA A 81 -13.10 -10.10 9.44
CA ALA A 81 -12.09 -11.08 9.01
C ALA A 81 -11.30 -11.73 10.17
N LEU A 82 -11.24 -11.08 11.33
CA LEU A 82 -10.55 -11.58 12.53
C LEU A 82 -11.47 -12.36 13.50
N LYS A 83 -12.78 -12.43 13.24
CA LYS A 83 -13.69 -13.20 14.10
C LYS A 83 -13.37 -14.70 14.03
N SER A 84 -13.38 -15.36 15.18
CA SER A 84 -13.32 -16.82 15.26
C SER A 84 -14.48 -17.45 14.49
N ALA A 85 -14.19 -18.53 13.78
CA ALA A 85 -15.17 -19.34 13.06
C ALA A 85 -16.13 -20.08 14.00
#